data_AF-A0A4R7TA73-F1
#
_entry.id   AF-A0A4R7TA73-F1
#
_cell.length_a   1.000
_cell.length_b   1.000
_cell.length_c   1.000
_cell.angle_alpha   90.00
_cell.angle_beta   90.00
_cell.angle_gamma   90.00
#
_symmetry.space_group_name_H-M   'P 1'
#
loop_
_entity.id
_entity.type
_entity.pdbx_description
1 polymer ?
#
loop_
_entity_poly.entity_id
_entity_poly.type
_entity_poly.pdbx_seq_one_letter_code
_entity_poly.pdbx_strand_id
1 'polypeptide(L)'
;MTAARSVTTLITGLVVLALSATPSTAAKSQVREIGFHTWTSSADFLAGTSAGTTVTDGALTIGSATGSTSYVDPFGDGTAKTYEQASWTSPEVRPGFALTELVASWNATTPPGTWIEGAMSGHSDQGKTTKWYVLGRWNKGDDTAAGDIHRTSLSGQRDTVGDVSVDTFVARSGRSLDRWRLKVTLYRLAGTTSAPVLRSVGAMASRLPSDATVPVSPSGGAWGQVLDVPTYSQETHIGQYPQWDGGGEAWCSATSTAMVLDYYGAGPTPAETAWVDPTYADPQVDHSARSVFDYDYDGAGNWPFNTAYAGTRGLDAFVTRLRSLTEAEQFIKAGIPLVASLSFTKDELPGAGYGTNGHLMVIVGFTPTGDVVVNDPASHLIKSNDQVRTTYNRQAFENAWIPHSGGIVYVIHPTSTPLPPHPTQANW
;
A
#
# COMPACT_ATOMS: atom_id res chain seq x y z
N MET A 1 58.34 40.36 6.60
CA MET A 1 57.89 39.56 7.75
C MET A 1 57.81 38.12 7.28
N THR A 2 58.82 37.34 7.67
CA THR A 2 58.83 35.87 7.80
C THR A 2 57.68 35.45 8.74
N ALA A 3 57.11 34.24 8.78
CA ALA A 3 57.63 32.88 8.64
C ALA A 3 56.41 31.92 8.49
N ALA A 4 56.53 30.85 7.71
CA ALA A 4 56.70 29.46 8.15
C ALA A 4 55.42 28.70 8.53
N ARG A 5 55.23 27.57 7.83
CA ARG A 5 54.22 26.53 8.05
C ARG A 5 54.51 25.76 9.35
N SER A 6 53.47 25.45 10.11
CA SER A 6 53.53 24.52 11.25
C SER A 6 52.90 23.19 10.89
N VAL A 7 53.70 22.13 11.07
CA VAL A 7 53.31 20.72 11.10
C VAL A 7 52.66 20.43 12.46
N THR A 8 51.58 19.66 12.51
CA THR A 8 51.08 19.08 13.77
C THR A 8 50.87 17.59 13.59
N THR A 9 51.59 16.87 14.42
CA THR A 9 51.75 15.42 14.52
C THR A 9 50.47 14.74 14.98
N LEU A 10 50.04 13.69 14.26
CA LEU A 10 48.95 12.80 14.62
C LEU A 10 49.48 11.71 15.58
N ILE A 11 48.96 11.63 16.80
CA ILE A 11 49.26 10.54 17.74
C ILE A 11 48.25 9.40 17.51
N THR A 12 48.72 8.30 16.95
CA THR A 12 48.02 7.01 16.87
C THR A 12 48.02 6.30 18.22
N GLY A 13 46.84 6.10 18.82
CA GLY A 13 46.63 5.19 19.95
C GLY A 13 45.86 3.96 19.51
N LEU A 14 46.53 2.80 19.45
CA LEU A 14 45.95 1.49 19.16
C LEU A 14 45.41 0.89 20.48
N VAL A 15 44.11 0.65 20.57
CA VAL A 15 43.50 -0.15 21.67
C VAL A 15 43.17 -1.52 21.09
N VAL A 16 43.90 -2.55 21.53
CA VAL A 16 43.59 -3.96 21.25
C VAL A 16 42.63 -4.45 22.33
N LEU A 17 41.36 -4.60 21.97
CA LEU A 17 40.35 -5.28 22.80
C LEU A 17 40.30 -6.75 22.38
N ALA A 18 40.73 -7.64 23.29
CA ALA A 18 40.58 -9.08 23.14
C ALA A 18 39.10 -9.45 23.29
N LEU A 19 38.48 -9.98 22.23
CA LEU A 19 37.12 -10.52 22.26
C LEU A 19 37.12 -11.97 22.71
N SER A 20 36.58 -12.22 23.90
CA SER A 20 36.16 -13.54 24.35
C SER A 20 34.90 -13.93 23.57
N ALA A 21 35.00 -14.89 22.66
CA ALA A 21 33.84 -15.42 21.94
C ALA A 21 32.97 -16.25 22.91
N THR A 22 31.80 -15.72 23.27
CA THR A 22 30.72 -16.51 23.87
C THR A 22 29.93 -17.19 22.75
N PRO A 23 29.52 -18.46 22.90
CA PRO A 23 28.76 -19.15 21.87
C PRO A 23 27.41 -18.44 21.67
N SER A 24 27.17 -18.01 20.42
CA SER A 24 25.90 -17.41 20.00
C SER A 24 24.78 -18.42 20.20
N THR A 25 23.92 -18.16 21.19
CA THR A 25 22.61 -18.79 21.24
C THR A 25 21.85 -18.25 20.03
N ALA A 26 21.51 -19.13 19.08
CA ALA A 26 20.67 -18.78 17.95
C ALA A 26 19.43 -18.04 18.50
N ALA A 27 19.33 -16.74 18.20
CA ALA A 27 18.19 -15.95 18.59
C ALA A 27 16.94 -16.62 18.04
N LYS A 28 16.02 -17.03 18.92
CA LYS A 28 14.68 -17.43 18.48
C LYS A 28 14.13 -16.23 17.70
N SER A 29 13.89 -16.40 16.40
CA SER A 29 13.22 -15.38 15.59
C SER A 29 11.95 -14.97 16.33
N GLN A 30 11.84 -13.67 16.62
CA GLN A 30 10.68 -13.14 17.32
C GLN A 30 9.45 -13.27 16.41
N VAL A 31 8.30 -13.59 17.00
CA VAL A 31 7.08 -13.89 16.23
C VAL A 31 6.61 -12.63 15.50
N ARG A 32 6.36 -12.77 14.19
CA ARG A 32 5.71 -11.76 13.34
C ARG A 32 4.20 -11.90 13.46
N GLU A 33 3.61 -11.06 14.29
CA GLU A 33 2.17 -11.02 14.51
C GLU A 33 1.52 -10.15 13.44
N ILE A 34 0.67 -10.76 12.61
CA ILE A 34 -0.02 -10.09 11.51
C ILE A 34 -1.46 -10.58 11.50
N GLY A 35 -2.41 -9.65 11.48
CA GLY A 35 -3.83 -9.95 11.36
C GLY A 35 -4.46 -9.12 10.24
N PHE A 36 -5.40 -9.70 9.51
CA PHE A 36 -6.25 -8.99 8.56
C PHE A 36 -7.72 -9.21 8.90
N HIS A 37 -8.53 -8.15 8.78
CA HIS A 37 -9.97 -8.24 8.93
C HIS A 37 -10.66 -7.32 7.93
N THR A 38 -11.74 -7.81 7.34
CA THR A 38 -12.47 -7.11 6.27
C THR A 38 -13.98 -7.28 6.44
N TRP A 39 -14.73 -6.27 5.99
CA TRP A 39 -16.18 -6.26 5.90
C TRP A 39 -16.57 -6.12 4.43
N THR A 40 -17.29 -7.10 3.90
CA THR A 40 -17.51 -7.27 2.43
C THR A 40 -18.95 -7.60 2.06
N SER A 41 -19.81 -7.89 3.06
CA SER A 41 -21.16 -8.39 2.83
C SER A 41 -22.22 -7.56 3.55
N SER A 42 -23.48 -7.79 3.22
CA SER A 42 -24.59 -7.14 3.94
C SER A 42 -24.57 -7.45 5.43
N ALA A 43 -24.27 -8.69 5.82
CA ALA A 43 -24.19 -9.07 7.23
C ALA A 43 -23.06 -8.32 7.95
N ASP A 44 -21.90 -8.20 7.29
CA ASP A 44 -20.74 -7.47 7.81
C ASP A 44 -21.04 -6.00 8.05
N PHE A 45 -21.64 -5.33 7.06
CA PHE A 45 -22.00 -3.92 7.18
C PHE A 45 -23.13 -3.68 8.18
N LEU A 46 -24.11 -4.58 8.27
CA LEU A 46 -25.18 -4.49 9.28
C LEU A 46 -24.70 -4.75 10.71
N ALA A 47 -23.56 -5.43 10.89
CA ALA A 47 -22.96 -5.61 12.22
C ALA A 47 -22.27 -4.34 12.74
N GLY A 48 -21.90 -3.41 11.86
CA GLY A 48 -21.36 -2.10 12.24
C GLY A 48 -22.46 -1.10 12.63
N THR A 49 -22.03 0.04 13.16
CA THR A 49 -22.92 1.13 13.54
C THR A 49 -23.09 2.11 12.39
N SER A 50 -24.31 2.19 11.85
CA SER A 50 -24.70 3.19 10.84
C SER A 50 -25.09 4.52 11.47
N ALA A 51 -24.62 5.61 10.87
CA ALA A 51 -25.16 6.94 11.00
C ALA A 51 -25.52 7.46 9.60
N GLY A 52 -26.76 7.17 9.16
CA GLY A 52 -27.29 7.60 7.87
C GLY A 52 -26.89 6.74 6.67
N THR A 53 -26.07 5.72 6.87
CA THR A 53 -25.72 4.76 5.82
C THR A 53 -26.77 3.65 5.74
N THR A 54 -26.92 3.09 4.55
CA THR A 54 -27.76 1.92 4.28
C THR A 54 -26.97 0.87 3.52
N VAL A 55 -27.45 -0.37 3.55
CA VAL A 55 -26.85 -1.50 2.85
C VAL A 55 -27.76 -1.89 1.69
N THR A 56 -27.21 -2.03 0.50
CA THR A 56 -27.93 -2.45 -0.72
C THR A 56 -27.00 -3.37 -1.53
N ASP A 57 -27.50 -4.55 -1.91
CA ASP A 57 -26.77 -5.55 -2.70
C ASP A 57 -25.35 -5.85 -2.20
N GLY A 58 -25.20 -6.05 -0.89
CA GLY A 58 -23.90 -6.34 -0.28
C GLY A 58 -23.00 -5.14 -0.02
N ALA A 59 -23.36 -3.94 -0.48
CA ALA A 59 -22.54 -2.73 -0.37
C ALA A 59 -23.16 -1.66 0.52
N LEU A 60 -22.32 -0.79 1.08
CA LEU A 60 -22.71 0.34 1.91
C LEU A 60 -22.83 1.62 1.06
N THR A 61 -23.90 2.38 1.25
CA THR A 61 -24.10 3.69 0.60
C THR A 61 -24.83 4.68 1.52
N ILE A 62 -25.08 5.91 1.04
CA ILE A 62 -25.83 6.95 1.77
C ILE A 62 -27.32 6.64 1.69
N GLY A 63 -27.96 6.35 2.83
CA GLY A 63 -29.42 6.26 2.93
C GLY A 63 -30.06 7.62 3.22
N SER A 64 -29.56 8.31 4.24
CA SER A 64 -29.97 9.67 4.62
C SER A 64 -28.77 10.45 5.12
N ALA A 65 -28.56 11.67 4.63
CA ALA A 65 -27.52 12.55 5.15
C ALA A 65 -27.78 12.87 6.63
N THR A 66 -26.77 12.67 7.48
CA THR A 66 -26.83 13.01 8.91
C THR A 66 -26.20 14.36 9.25
N GLY A 67 -25.60 15.01 8.26
CA GLY A 67 -25.00 16.32 8.39
C GLY A 67 -24.42 16.79 7.07
N SER A 68 -23.84 17.99 7.08
CA SER A 68 -23.12 18.56 5.95
C SER A 68 -21.82 19.19 6.42
N THR A 69 -20.78 19.07 5.60
CA THR A 69 -19.46 19.65 5.84
C THR A 69 -19.09 20.57 4.68
N SER A 70 -18.68 21.79 5.00
CA SER A 70 -18.00 22.66 4.05
C SER A 70 -16.54 22.20 3.95
N TYR A 71 -16.11 21.85 2.74
CA TYR A 71 -14.77 21.37 2.46
C TYR A 71 -14.11 22.26 1.41
N VAL A 72 -12.94 22.79 1.76
CA VAL A 72 -12.01 23.43 0.83
C VAL A 72 -10.96 22.38 0.52
N ASP A 73 -10.87 21.99 -0.75
CA ASP A 73 -9.81 21.12 -1.23
C ASP A 73 -8.47 21.87 -1.14
N PRO A 74 -7.49 21.39 -0.33
CA PRO A 74 -6.19 22.04 -0.18
C PRO A 74 -5.39 22.14 -1.48
N PHE A 75 -5.70 21.30 -2.47
CA PHE A 75 -5.04 21.25 -3.77
C PHE A 75 -5.94 21.78 -4.89
N GLY A 76 -7.15 22.23 -4.56
CA GLY A 76 -8.10 22.82 -5.49
C GLY A 76 -7.90 24.33 -5.71
N ASP A 77 -8.95 24.97 -6.21
CA ASP A 77 -8.99 26.41 -6.51
C ASP A 77 -9.24 27.30 -5.28
N GLY A 78 -9.30 26.70 -4.07
CA GLY A 78 -9.64 27.39 -2.83
C GLY A 78 -11.14 27.61 -2.60
N THR A 79 -12.00 27.16 -3.52
CA THR A 79 -13.46 27.28 -3.39
C THR A 79 -14.00 26.22 -2.44
N ALA A 80 -14.73 26.67 -1.41
CA ALA A 80 -15.42 25.76 -0.51
C ALA A 80 -16.65 25.13 -1.20
N LYS A 81 -16.78 23.81 -1.10
CA LYS A 81 -17.97 23.06 -1.51
C LYS A 81 -18.61 22.41 -0.31
N THR A 82 -19.94 22.34 -0.30
CA THR A 82 -20.68 21.68 0.79
C THR A 82 -21.03 20.26 0.38
N TYR A 83 -20.67 19.30 1.23
CA TYR A 83 -20.97 17.89 1.05
C TYR A 83 -21.90 17.41 2.16
N GLU A 84 -22.97 16.73 1.78
CA GLU A 84 -23.76 15.92 2.69
C GLU A 84 -22.98 14.66 3.06
N GLN A 85 -23.12 14.22 4.32
CA GLN A 85 -22.37 13.08 4.82
C GLN A 85 -23.24 12.06 5.57
N ALA A 86 -22.86 10.80 5.43
CA ALA A 86 -23.27 9.69 6.28
C ALA A 86 -22.03 8.87 6.65
N SER A 87 -22.08 8.14 7.76
CA SER A 87 -20.92 7.34 8.19
C SER A 87 -21.31 5.96 8.66
N TRP A 88 -20.33 5.08 8.63
CA TRP A 88 -20.40 3.74 9.19
C TRP A 88 -19.16 3.49 10.03
N THR A 89 -19.35 2.90 11.21
CA THR A 89 -18.25 2.51 12.11
C THR A 89 -18.27 1.01 12.29
N SER A 90 -17.12 0.37 12.09
CA SER A 90 -16.98 -1.07 12.23
C SER A 90 -17.18 -1.54 13.69
N PRO A 91 -17.53 -2.82 13.90
CA PRO A 91 -17.28 -3.48 15.18
C PRO A 91 -15.83 -3.32 15.63
N GLU A 92 -15.59 -3.48 16.93
CA GLU A 92 -14.24 -3.52 17.48
C GLU A 92 -13.54 -4.83 17.08
N VAL A 93 -12.34 -4.72 16.51
CA VAL A 93 -11.50 -5.86 16.14
C VAL A 93 -10.37 -6.02 17.16
N ARG A 94 -10.23 -7.23 17.70
CA ARG A 94 -9.15 -7.62 18.61
C ARG A 94 -8.24 -8.61 17.89
N PRO A 95 -7.05 -8.18 17.40
CA PRO A 95 -6.17 -9.06 16.65
C PRO A 95 -5.49 -10.13 17.52
N GLY A 96 -5.60 -10.04 18.85
CA GLY A 96 -5.00 -10.99 19.80
C GLY A 96 -3.56 -10.67 20.19
N PHE A 97 -2.99 -9.60 19.65
CA PHE A 97 -1.66 -9.09 19.96
C PHE A 97 -1.68 -7.56 20.07
N ALA A 98 -0.64 -7.01 20.69
CA ALA A 98 -0.48 -5.58 20.87
C ALA A 98 0.14 -4.94 19.61
N LEU A 99 -0.71 -4.57 18.65
CA LEU A 99 -0.32 -4.06 17.33
C LEU A 99 0.41 -2.72 17.43
N THR A 100 1.33 -2.49 16.50
CA THR A 100 2.10 -1.25 16.36
C THR A 100 1.86 -0.56 15.04
N GLU A 101 1.38 -1.26 14.01
CA GLU A 101 1.09 -0.67 12.71
C GLU A 101 -0.26 -1.15 12.18
N LEU A 102 -0.96 -0.28 11.45
CA LEU A 102 -2.22 -0.59 10.79
C LEU A 102 -2.32 0.13 9.44
N VAL A 103 -2.70 -0.61 8.39
CA VAL A 103 -3.00 -0.07 7.06
C VAL A 103 -4.42 -0.47 6.69
N ALA A 104 -5.28 0.51 6.42
CA ALA A 104 -6.63 0.26 5.95
C ALA A 104 -6.70 0.29 4.43
N SER A 105 -7.58 -0.52 3.85
CA SER A 105 -7.85 -0.52 2.41
C SER A 105 -9.36 -0.67 2.16
N TRP A 106 -9.81 -0.22 0.99
CA TRP A 106 -11.23 -0.18 0.65
C TRP A 106 -11.44 -0.32 -0.85
N ASN A 107 -12.61 -0.83 -1.22
CA ASN A 107 -13.08 -0.88 -2.60
C ASN A 107 -14.38 -0.08 -2.69
N ALA A 108 -14.33 1.06 -3.38
CA ALA A 108 -15.47 1.96 -3.50
C ALA A 108 -15.63 2.50 -4.92
N THR A 109 -16.87 2.60 -5.38
CA THR A 109 -17.23 3.42 -6.53
C THR A 109 -17.64 4.81 -6.04
N THR A 110 -17.01 5.83 -6.60
CA THR A 110 -17.31 7.24 -6.27
C THR A 110 -17.70 7.96 -7.56
N PRO A 111 -19.00 8.06 -7.90
CA PRO A 111 -19.47 8.91 -8.99
C PRO A 111 -19.01 10.37 -8.81
N PRO A 112 -19.02 11.19 -9.88
CA PRO A 112 -18.61 12.59 -9.77
C PRO A 112 -19.33 13.34 -8.65
N GLY A 113 -18.58 14.15 -7.89
CA GLY A 113 -19.11 14.89 -6.75
C GLY A 113 -19.26 14.05 -5.47
N THR A 114 -18.71 12.84 -5.44
CA THR A 114 -18.73 11.96 -4.27
C THR A 114 -17.33 11.49 -3.91
N TRP A 115 -17.12 11.21 -2.63
CA TRP A 115 -15.83 10.73 -2.11
C TRP A 115 -16.04 10.04 -0.76
N ILE A 116 -14.99 9.38 -0.27
CA ILE A 116 -15.00 8.74 1.05
C ILE A 116 -13.80 9.18 1.89
N GLU A 117 -13.96 9.17 3.21
CA GLU A 117 -12.87 9.31 4.17
C GLU A 117 -12.76 8.03 4.99
N GLY A 118 -11.61 7.36 4.92
CA GLY A 118 -11.27 6.23 5.78
C GLY A 118 -10.52 6.71 7.02
N ALA A 119 -10.97 6.30 8.20
CA ALA A 119 -10.31 6.64 9.46
C ALA A 119 -10.25 5.45 10.42
N MET A 120 -9.26 5.45 11.31
CA MET A 120 -9.08 4.43 12.35
C MET A 120 -9.07 5.04 13.76
N SER A 121 -9.53 4.28 14.74
CA SER A 121 -9.33 4.56 16.17
C SER A 121 -8.96 3.27 16.89
N GLY A 122 -8.10 3.37 17.89
CA GLY A 122 -7.60 2.22 18.63
C GLY A 122 -7.67 2.41 20.14
N HIS A 123 -7.61 1.32 20.89
CA HIS A 123 -7.44 1.39 22.34
C HIS A 123 -5.98 1.15 22.69
N SER A 124 -5.35 2.15 23.30
CA SER A 124 -3.94 2.12 23.63
C SER A 124 -3.65 1.29 24.87
N ASP A 125 -2.39 0.86 24.98
CA ASP A 125 -1.80 0.24 26.16
C ASP A 125 -1.85 1.12 27.43
N GLN A 126 -2.29 2.37 27.30
CA GLN A 126 -2.53 3.30 28.42
C GLN A 126 -3.99 3.31 28.88
N GLY A 127 -4.83 2.40 28.37
CA GLY A 127 -6.25 2.29 28.72
C GLY A 127 -7.12 3.39 28.11
N LYS A 128 -6.65 4.07 27.07
CA LYS A 128 -7.36 5.18 26.43
C LYS A 128 -7.66 4.88 24.97
N THR A 129 -8.84 5.26 24.51
CA THR A 129 -9.15 5.27 23.08
C THR A 129 -8.48 6.47 22.42
N THR A 130 -7.81 6.27 21.30
CA THR A 130 -7.19 7.34 20.52
C THR A 130 -8.25 8.24 19.89
N LYS A 131 -7.84 9.41 19.42
CA LYS A 131 -8.63 10.12 18.41
C LYS A 131 -8.82 9.26 17.15
N TRP A 132 -9.69 9.72 16.25
CA TRP A 132 -9.75 9.19 14.90
C TRP A 132 -8.56 9.75 14.10
N TYR A 133 -7.80 8.84 13.50
CA TYR A 133 -6.76 9.15 12.52
C TYR A 133 -7.34 8.91 11.13
N VAL A 134 -7.30 9.93 10.27
CA VAL A 134 -7.71 9.79 8.86
C VAL A 134 -6.58 9.11 8.11
N LEU A 135 -6.87 8.00 7.44
CA LEU A 135 -5.89 7.25 6.65
C LEU A 135 -5.92 7.63 5.17
N GLY A 136 -6.98 8.28 4.72
CA GLY A 136 -7.04 8.87 3.38
C GLY A 136 -8.43 9.37 3.01
N ARG A 137 -8.46 10.29 2.07
CA ARG A 137 -9.65 10.75 1.36
C ARG A 137 -9.56 10.30 -0.09
N TRP A 138 -10.59 9.61 -0.56
CA TRP A 138 -10.56 8.92 -1.83
C TRP A 138 -11.77 9.23 -2.69
N ASN A 139 -11.50 9.51 -3.96
CA ASN A 139 -12.40 9.40 -5.09
C ASN A 139 -11.62 8.95 -6.33
N LYS A 140 -12.34 8.40 -7.31
CA LYS A 140 -11.79 7.97 -8.60
C LYS A 140 -11.47 9.14 -9.53
N GLY A 141 -12.30 10.17 -9.54
CA GLY A 141 -12.31 11.21 -10.57
C GLY A 141 -11.44 12.42 -10.24
N ASP A 142 -11.27 13.29 -11.24
CA ASP A 142 -10.54 14.57 -11.12
C ASP A 142 -11.39 15.76 -11.61
N ASP A 143 -12.72 15.60 -11.77
CA ASP A 143 -13.59 16.70 -12.22
C ASP A 143 -13.96 17.58 -11.03
N THR A 144 -13.03 18.46 -10.68
CA THR A 144 -13.20 19.38 -9.55
C THR A 144 -14.39 20.30 -9.77
N ALA A 145 -14.85 20.57 -11.01
CA ALA A 145 -16.07 21.34 -11.25
C ALA A 145 -17.33 20.56 -10.82
N ALA A 146 -17.38 19.26 -11.11
CA ALA A 146 -18.43 18.34 -10.64
C ALA A 146 -18.41 18.08 -9.12
N GLY A 147 -17.38 18.54 -8.41
CA GLY A 147 -17.24 18.35 -6.96
C GLY A 147 -16.37 17.16 -6.58
N ASP A 148 -15.56 16.66 -7.50
CA ASP A 148 -14.46 15.78 -7.15
C ASP A 148 -13.43 16.56 -6.32
N ILE A 149 -12.75 15.84 -5.44
CA ILE A 149 -11.63 16.36 -4.66
C ILE A 149 -10.34 15.81 -5.25
N HIS A 150 -9.22 16.45 -4.96
CA HIS A 150 -7.92 15.81 -5.06
C HIS A 150 -7.81 14.78 -3.93
N ARG A 151 -7.84 13.49 -4.29
CA ARG A 151 -7.62 12.40 -3.34
C ARG A 151 -6.27 12.58 -2.62
N THR A 152 -6.26 12.34 -1.32
CA THR A 152 -5.14 12.78 -0.49
C THR A 152 -5.04 11.98 0.80
N SER A 153 -3.81 11.66 1.21
CA SER A 153 -3.48 11.41 2.60
C SER A 153 -3.47 12.72 3.39
N LEU A 154 -3.32 12.63 4.71
CA LEU A 154 -3.34 13.79 5.61
C LEU A 154 -2.11 13.79 6.52
N SER A 155 -1.10 14.56 6.14
CA SER A 155 0.13 14.76 6.90
C SER A 155 -0.10 15.44 8.26
N GLY A 156 0.88 15.29 9.15
CA GLY A 156 0.91 16.00 10.44
C GLY A 156 0.07 15.37 11.56
N GLN A 157 -0.72 14.34 11.27
CA GLN A 157 -1.53 13.66 12.29
C GLN A 157 -0.65 12.88 13.29
N ARG A 158 -0.57 13.39 14.52
CA ARG A 158 0.19 12.75 15.59
C ARG A 158 -0.39 13.02 16.98
N ASP A 159 -0.17 12.13 17.94
CA ASP A 159 -0.41 12.34 19.38
C ASP A 159 0.60 11.53 20.23
N THR A 160 0.32 11.27 21.52
CA THR A 160 1.21 10.51 22.41
C THR A 160 1.22 8.99 22.17
N VAL A 161 0.22 8.47 21.44
CA VAL A 161 0.06 7.06 21.12
C VAL A 161 0.69 6.72 19.77
N GLY A 162 0.49 7.55 18.75
CA GLY A 162 1.02 7.29 17.41
C GLY A 162 0.95 8.47 16.46
N ASP A 163 1.23 8.20 15.20
CA ASP A 163 1.09 9.11 14.07
C ASP A 163 0.67 8.35 12.80
N VAL A 164 0.25 9.09 11.78
CA VAL A 164 -0.01 8.53 10.44
C VAL A 164 1.12 8.94 9.53
N SER A 165 1.78 7.94 8.94
CA SER A 165 2.78 8.09 7.89
C SER A 165 2.12 7.74 6.56
N VAL A 166 1.65 8.76 5.83
CA VAL A 166 0.91 8.65 4.56
C VAL A 166 -0.39 7.86 4.73
N ASP A 167 -0.33 6.54 4.62
CA ASP A 167 -1.46 5.61 4.69
C ASP A 167 -1.42 4.65 5.90
N THR A 168 -0.32 4.69 6.66
CA THR A 168 -0.06 3.75 7.75
C THR A 168 -0.16 4.45 9.10
N PHE A 169 -1.01 3.95 10.00
CA PHE A 169 -0.88 4.29 11.41
C PHE A 169 0.35 3.59 11.98
N VAL A 170 1.21 4.36 12.66
CA VAL A 170 2.41 3.88 13.36
C VAL A 170 2.31 4.27 14.83
N ALA A 171 2.33 3.29 15.71
CA ALA A 171 2.43 3.51 17.15
C ALA A 171 3.81 4.08 17.50
N ARG A 172 3.85 5.03 18.43
CA ARG A 172 5.12 5.54 18.95
C ARG A 172 5.92 4.42 19.61
N SER A 173 7.24 4.62 19.68
CA SER A 173 8.14 3.71 20.40
C SER A 173 7.61 3.38 21.80
N GLY A 174 7.50 2.08 22.08
CA GLY A 174 6.99 1.56 23.34
C GLY A 174 5.48 1.72 23.55
N ARG A 175 4.70 2.18 22.55
CA ARG A 175 3.23 2.21 22.56
C ARG A 175 2.68 1.09 21.68
N SER A 176 1.42 0.72 21.91
CA SER A 176 0.70 -0.25 21.09
C SER A 176 -0.81 -0.11 21.26
N LEU A 177 -1.57 -0.74 20.37
CA LEU A 177 -3.02 -0.85 20.46
C LEU A 177 -3.42 -2.32 20.65
N ASP A 178 -4.41 -2.60 21.52
CA ASP A 178 -4.92 -3.97 21.73
C ASP A 178 -6.17 -4.29 20.90
N ARG A 179 -6.80 -3.25 20.34
CA ARG A 179 -7.96 -3.32 19.45
C ARG A 179 -8.12 -2.05 18.65
N TRP A 180 -8.88 -2.16 17.58
CA TRP A 180 -9.12 -1.05 16.66
C TRP A 180 -10.54 -1.09 16.08
N ARG A 181 -10.95 0.03 15.49
CA ARG A 181 -12.15 0.21 14.68
C ARG A 181 -11.81 1.04 13.45
N LEU A 182 -12.53 0.81 12.37
CA LEU A 182 -12.57 1.72 11.23
C LEU A 182 -13.85 2.53 11.25
N LYS A 183 -13.77 3.73 10.72
CA LYS A 183 -14.91 4.56 10.36
C LYS A 183 -14.73 4.98 8.92
N VAL A 184 -15.77 4.77 8.11
CA VAL A 184 -15.84 5.29 6.76
C VAL A 184 -16.93 6.36 6.74
N THR A 185 -16.56 7.56 6.30
CA THR A 185 -17.53 8.64 6.04
C THR A 185 -17.72 8.74 4.53
N LEU A 186 -18.97 8.68 4.09
CA LEU A 186 -19.39 8.82 2.71
C LEU A 186 -19.87 10.25 2.47
N TYR A 187 -19.39 10.87 1.39
CA TYR A 187 -19.71 12.24 1.04
C TYR A 187 -20.35 12.31 -0.34
N ARG A 188 -21.34 13.19 -0.49
CA ARG A 188 -21.88 13.61 -1.78
C ARG A 188 -22.08 15.12 -1.80
N LEU A 189 -21.92 15.74 -2.95
CA LEU A 189 -22.16 17.18 -3.11
C LEU A 189 -23.60 17.51 -2.69
N ALA A 190 -23.77 18.55 -1.87
CA ALA A 190 -25.07 18.91 -1.31
C ALA A 190 -26.10 19.22 -2.42
N GLY A 191 -27.34 18.77 -2.22
CA GLY A 191 -28.41 18.92 -3.21
C GLY A 191 -28.34 17.95 -4.40
N THR A 192 -27.39 17.01 -4.42
CA THR A 192 -27.33 15.94 -5.42
C THR A 192 -27.83 14.61 -4.86
N THR A 193 -28.17 13.68 -5.76
CA THR A 193 -28.61 12.32 -5.40
C THR A 193 -27.54 11.25 -5.62
N SER A 194 -26.44 11.58 -6.31
CA SER A 194 -25.29 10.69 -6.48
C SER A 194 -24.75 10.27 -5.11
N ALA A 195 -24.36 9.01 -4.96
CA ALA A 195 -23.80 8.50 -3.72
C ALA A 195 -22.63 7.55 -4.00
N PRO A 196 -21.58 7.58 -3.15
CA PRO A 196 -20.54 6.58 -3.23
C PRO A 196 -21.10 5.22 -2.78
N VAL A 197 -20.54 4.15 -3.33
CA VAL A 197 -20.87 2.76 -3.01
C VAL A 197 -19.61 2.05 -2.55
N LEU A 198 -19.57 1.67 -1.28
CA LEU A 198 -18.45 0.96 -0.66
C LEU A 198 -18.77 -0.55 -0.65
N ARG A 199 -18.02 -1.32 -1.45
CA ARG A 199 -18.18 -2.79 -1.55
C ARG A 199 -17.42 -3.51 -0.46
N SER A 200 -16.26 -2.99 -0.06
CA SER A 200 -15.49 -3.55 1.05
C SER A 200 -14.62 -2.51 1.74
N VAL A 201 -14.34 -2.76 3.02
CA VAL A 201 -13.34 -2.04 3.81
C VAL A 201 -12.70 -3.01 4.79
N GLY A 202 -11.41 -2.88 5.01
CA GLY A 202 -10.67 -3.73 5.94
C GLY A 202 -9.34 -3.11 6.34
N ALA A 203 -8.62 -3.79 7.24
CA ALA A 203 -7.28 -3.38 7.61
C ALA A 203 -6.39 -4.57 7.95
N MET A 204 -5.11 -4.43 7.57
CA MET A 204 -4.02 -5.22 8.13
C MET A 204 -3.51 -4.51 9.38
N ALA A 205 -3.36 -5.26 10.47
CA ALA A 205 -2.70 -4.84 11.69
C ALA A 205 -1.49 -5.74 11.95
N SER A 206 -0.41 -5.19 12.49
CA SER A 206 0.78 -6.00 12.78
C SER A 206 1.58 -5.51 13.97
N ARG A 207 2.36 -6.43 14.54
CA ARG A 207 3.47 -6.18 15.46
C ARG A 207 4.67 -6.97 14.96
N LEU A 208 5.64 -6.26 14.41
CA LEU A 208 6.81 -6.88 13.81
C LEU A 208 8.04 -6.80 14.72
N PRO A 209 8.93 -7.80 14.65
CA PRO A 209 10.25 -7.72 15.25
C PRO A 209 11.17 -6.81 14.42
N SER A 210 12.23 -6.31 15.05
CA SER A 210 13.27 -5.52 14.40
C SER A 210 14.42 -6.39 13.88
N ASP A 211 14.10 -7.55 13.28
CA ASP A 211 15.11 -8.47 12.77
C ASP A 211 15.84 -7.83 11.58
N ALA A 212 17.17 -7.88 11.57
CA ALA A 212 17.96 -7.38 10.44
C ALA A 212 17.93 -8.32 9.23
N THR A 213 17.72 -9.62 9.47
CA THR A 213 17.62 -10.64 8.42
C THR A 213 16.58 -11.69 8.82
N VAL A 214 16.08 -12.42 7.83
CA VAL A 214 15.15 -13.54 8.03
C VAL A 214 15.74 -14.84 7.46
N PRO A 215 15.39 -16.00 8.06
CA PRO A 215 15.77 -17.28 7.48
C PRO A 215 15.09 -17.46 6.12
N VAL A 216 15.76 -18.17 5.21
CA VAL A 216 15.20 -18.53 3.91
C VAL A 216 13.97 -19.41 4.13
N SER A 217 12.83 -18.97 3.62
CA SER A 217 11.60 -19.73 3.77
C SER A 217 11.58 -20.98 2.88
N PRO A 218 10.97 -22.09 3.32
CA PRO A 218 10.80 -23.29 2.50
C PRO A 218 9.81 -23.05 1.36
N SER A 219 9.75 -23.98 0.40
CA SER A 219 8.74 -23.93 -0.66
C SER A 219 7.32 -23.92 -0.09
N GLY A 220 6.47 -23.05 -0.63
CA GLY A 220 5.02 -23.07 -0.49
C GLY A 220 4.31 -23.87 -1.60
N GLY A 221 5.07 -24.41 -2.55
CA GLY A 221 4.59 -25.28 -3.62
C GLY A 221 4.28 -24.58 -4.93
N ALA A 222 4.81 -23.37 -5.19
CA ALA A 222 4.66 -22.68 -6.47
C ALA A 222 5.95 -22.66 -7.31
N TRP A 223 6.97 -23.42 -6.92
CA TRP A 223 8.24 -23.48 -7.65
C TRP A 223 8.03 -24.03 -9.07
N GLY A 224 8.55 -23.31 -10.06
CA GLY A 224 8.37 -23.60 -11.49
C GLY A 224 7.09 -23.00 -12.09
N GLN A 225 6.30 -22.24 -11.31
CA GLN A 225 5.13 -21.53 -11.80
C GLN A 225 5.45 -20.05 -12.00
N VAL A 226 5.12 -19.51 -13.17
CA VAL A 226 5.21 -18.09 -13.51
C VAL A 226 3.92 -17.66 -14.19
N LEU A 227 3.27 -16.64 -13.64
CA LEU A 227 2.08 -16.02 -14.19
C LEU A 227 2.46 -15.09 -15.33
N ASP A 228 1.66 -15.06 -16.38
CA ASP A 228 1.95 -14.25 -17.56
C ASP A 228 1.43 -12.81 -17.42
N VAL A 229 1.90 -12.13 -16.37
CA VAL A 229 1.59 -10.72 -16.12
C VAL A 229 2.39 -9.86 -17.11
N PRO A 230 1.76 -8.94 -17.86
CA PRO A 230 2.45 -8.08 -18.81
C PRO A 230 3.51 -7.22 -18.11
N THR A 231 4.53 -6.83 -18.87
CA THR A 231 5.71 -6.11 -18.38
C THR A 231 5.67 -4.66 -18.81
N TYR A 232 5.69 -3.72 -17.86
CA TYR A 232 5.80 -2.29 -18.12
C TYR A 232 6.96 -1.68 -17.32
N SER A 233 7.81 -0.91 -18.01
CA SER A 233 8.95 -0.22 -17.43
C SER A 233 8.55 1.22 -17.09
N GLN A 234 8.66 1.59 -15.82
CA GLN A 234 8.42 2.98 -15.40
C GLN A 234 9.45 3.94 -16.02
N GLU A 235 10.65 3.45 -16.31
CA GLU A 235 11.77 4.21 -16.86
C GLU A 235 11.45 4.75 -18.27
N THR A 236 10.58 4.05 -19.02
CA THR A 236 10.05 4.50 -20.31
C THR A 236 9.28 5.82 -20.18
N HIS A 237 8.67 6.08 -19.02
CA HIS A 237 7.82 7.24 -18.76
C HIS A 237 8.55 8.43 -18.16
N ILE A 238 9.87 8.34 -17.97
CA ILE A 238 10.71 9.41 -17.44
C ILE A 238 10.45 10.77 -18.12
N GLY A 239 10.06 11.77 -17.33
CA GLY A 239 9.71 13.13 -17.73
C GLY A 239 8.30 13.29 -18.34
N GLN A 240 7.51 12.23 -18.46
CA GLN A 240 6.13 12.32 -18.94
C GLN A 240 5.21 12.80 -17.82
N TYR A 241 4.41 13.84 -18.09
CA TYR A 241 3.48 14.43 -17.11
C TYR A 241 4.10 14.74 -15.73
N PRO A 242 5.07 15.67 -15.67
CA PRO A 242 5.86 15.93 -14.47
C PRO A 242 5.06 16.43 -13.27
N GLN A 243 3.79 16.83 -13.45
CA GLN A 243 2.89 17.18 -12.36
C GLN A 243 2.54 16.00 -11.44
N TRP A 244 2.82 14.76 -11.85
CA TRP A 244 2.67 13.57 -11.03
C TRP A 244 4.06 13.01 -10.72
N ASP A 245 4.72 13.54 -9.69
CA ASP A 245 6.01 13.03 -9.16
C ASP A 245 7.16 12.98 -10.20
N GLY A 246 7.35 14.06 -10.96
CA GLY A 246 8.46 14.20 -11.92
C GLY A 246 8.30 13.42 -13.23
N GLY A 247 7.39 12.45 -13.27
CA GLY A 247 6.97 11.72 -14.46
C GLY A 247 7.73 10.42 -14.66
N GLY A 248 7.25 9.29 -14.16
CA GLY A 248 7.83 7.96 -14.41
C GLY A 248 8.90 7.50 -13.42
N GLU A 249 9.86 8.37 -13.01
CA GLU A 249 10.96 7.98 -12.11
C GLU A 249 10.50 7.39 -10.77
N ALA A 250 9.31 7.75 -10.29
CA ALA A 250 8.75 7.32 -9.01
C ALA A 250 7.39 6.61 -9.16
N TRP A 251 7.08 6.08 -10.34
CA TRP A 251 5.78 5.44 -10.64
C TRP A 251 5.76 3.91 -10.43
N CYS A 252 6.69 3.35 -9.66
CA CYS A 252 6.80 1.90 -9.45
C CYS A 252 5.48 1.23 -9.04
N SER A 253 4.74 1.83 -8.11
CA SER A 253 3.45 1.29 -7.64
C SER A 253 2.35 1.40 -8.71
N ALA A 254 2.22 2.55 -9.36
CA ALA A 254 1.24 2.74 -10.43
C ALA A 254 1.50 1.82 -11.62
N THR A 255 2.78 1.66 -12.00
CA THR A 255 3.22 0.75 -13.07
C THR A 255 2.92 -0.71 -12.69
N SER A 256 3.19 -1.10 -11.45
CA SER A 256 2.84 -2.42 -10.91
C SER A 256 1.34 -2.68 -10.92
N THR A 257 0.54 -1.68 -10.55
CA THR A 257 -0.92 -1.76 -10.61
C THR A 257 -1.41 -1.89 -12.05
N ALA A 258 -0.86 -1.12 -13.00
CA ALA A 258 -1.19 -1.24 -14.42
C ALA A 258 -0.93 -2.67 -14.95
N MET A 259 0.23 -3.25 -14.62
CA MET A 259 0.58 -4.62 -15.00
C MET A 259 -0.45 -5.65 -14.48
N VAL A 260 -0.84 -5.54 -13.20
CA VAL A 260 -1.80 -6.48 -12.60
C VAL A 260 -3.22 -6.26 -13.12
N LEU A 261 -3.63 -5.02 -13.38
CA LEU A 261 -4.93 -4.73 -14.01
C LEU A 261 -5.02 -5.33 -15.40
N ASP A 262 -3.99 -5.17 -16.22
CA ASP A 262 -3.96 -5.71 -17.58
C ASP A 262 -3.89 -7.24 -17.61
N TYR A 263 -3.21 -7.86 -16.66
CA TYR A 263 -3.24 -9.33 -16.48
C TYR A 263 -4.68 -9.87 -16.34
N TYR A 264 -5.56 -9.11 -15.69
CA TYR A 264 -6.98 -9.46 -15.57
C TYR A 264 -7.87 -8.86 -16.65
N GLY A 265 -7.33 -8.13 -17.63
CA GLY A 265 -8.11 -7.40 -18.64
C GLY A 265 -8.95 -6.26 -18.06
N ALA A 266 -8.56 -5.73 -16.89
CA ALA A 266 -9.26 -4.69 -16.13
C ALA A 266 -8.60 -3.30 -16.26
N GLY A 267 -7.58 -3.16 -17.12
CA GLY A 267 -6.94 -1.89 -17.45
C GLY A 267 -7.88 -0.84 -18.04
N PRO A 268 -7.42 0.41 -18.20
CA PRO A 268 -8.23 1.48 -18.76
C PRO A 268 -8.59 1.24 -20.22
N THR A 269 -9.76 1.73 -20.62
CA THR A 269 -10.18 1.68 -22.03
C THR A 269 -9.42 2.71 -22.87
N PRO A 270 -9.36 2.56 -24.21
CA PRO A 270 -8.76 3.57 -25.09
C PRO A 270 -9.36 4.98 -24.93
N ALA A 271 -10.64 5.09 -24.53
CA ALA A 271 -11.26 6.38 -24.26
C ALA A 271 -10.77 7.01 -22.96
N GLU A 272 -10.50 6.20 -21.93
CA GLU A 272 -9.95 6.65 -20.64
C GLU A 272 -8.49 7.09 -20.76
N THR A 273 -7.75 6.59 -21.76
CA THR A 273 -6.37 6.97 -22.05
C THR A 273 -6.21 7.98 -23.19
N ALA A 274 -7.30 8.44 -23.81
CA ALA A 274 -7.24 9.36 -24.96
C ALA A 274 -6.63 10.75 -24.65
N TRP A 275 -6.48 11.10 -23.37
CA TRP A 275 -5.78 12.31 -22.94
C TRP A 275 -4.25 12.16 -22.95
N VAL A 276 -3.75 10.92 -23.03
CA VAL A 276 -2.31 10.63 -23.08
C VAL A 276 -1.80 10.97 -24.48
N ASP A 277 -0.68 11.69 -24.56
CA ASP A 277 0.08 11.93 -25.78
C ASP A 277 0.29 10.61 -26.54
N PRO A 278 -0.19 10.51 -27.79
CA PRO A 278 -0.14 9.26 -28.55
C PRO A 278 1.28 8.83 -28.94
N THR A 279 2.29 9.67 -28.71
CA THR A 279 3.71 9.29 -28.90
C THR A 279 4.29 8.54 -27.70
N TYR A 280 3.62 8.56 -26.55
CA TYR A 280 4.04 7.79 -25.38
C TYR A 280 3.54 6.34 -25.47
N ALA A 281 4.42 5.41 -25.13
CA ALA A 281 4.06 4.00 -25.00
C ALA A 281 3.24 3.76 -23.72
N ASP A 282 2.57 2.62 -23.65
CA ASP A 282 1.93 2.12 -22.42
C ASP A 282 1.05 3.14 -21.67
N PRO A 283 0.06 3.78 -22.34
CA PRO A 283 -0.72 4.86 -21.75
C PRO A 283 -1.52 4.46 -20.51
N GLN A 284 -1.69 3.16 -20.26
CA GLN A 284 -2.22 2.60 -19.02
C GLN A 284 -1.36 2.89 -17.79
N VAL A 285 -0.04 3.06 -17.95
CA VAL A 285 0.89 3.45 -16.88
C VAL A 285 0.64 4.90 -16.48
N ASP A 286 0.61 5.82 -17.44
CA ASP A 286 0.27 7.24 -17.21
C ASP A 286 -1.11 7.39 -16.57
N HIS A 287 -2.10 6.65 -17.07
CA HIS A 287 -3.43 6.65 -16.50
C HIS A 287 -3.48 6.09 -15.09
N SER A 288 -2.72 5.02 -14.79
CA SER A 288 -2.64 4.49 -13.44
C SER A 288 -1.98 5.49 -12.50
N ALA A 289 -0.88 6.14 -12.91
CA ALA A 289 -0.21 7.17 -12.12
C ALA A 289 -1.16 8.34 -11.79
N ARG A 290 -1.83 8.87 -12.83
CA ARG A 290 -2.88 9.89 -12.68
C ARG A 290 -4.04 9.42 -11.80
N SER A 291 -4.38 8.13 -11.75
CA SER A 291 -5.55 7.61 -11.03
C SER A 291 -5.27 7.24 -9.57
N VAL A 292 -4.00 7.16 -9.17
CA VAL A 292 -3.61 6.80 -7.79
C VAL A 292 -2.82 7.90 -7.09
N PHE A 293 -2.42 8.96 -7.81
CA PHE A 293 -1.63 10.06 -7.26
C PHE A 293 -2.28 10.63 -6.00
N ASP A 294 -1.50 10.67 -4.92
CA ASP A 294 -1.85 11.24 -3.62
C ASP A 294 -1.21 12.63 -3.51
N TYR A 295 -2.05 13.65 -3.41
CA TYR A 295 -1.61 15.04 -3.52
C TYR A 295 -0.88 15.59 -2.28
N ASP A 296 -1.11 15.06 -1.08
CA ASP A 296 -0.35 15.45 0.12
C ASP A 296 0.96 14.67 0.25
N TYR A 297 0.94 13.39 -0.16
CA TYR A 297 2.15 12.59 -0.28
C TYR A 297 3.06 13.04 -1.44
N ASP A 298 2.48 13.67 -2.45
CA ASP A 298 3.12 14.07 -3.71
C ASP A 298 3.69 12.86 -4.47
N GLY A 299 2.93 11.76 -4.51
CA GLY A 299 3.42 10.50 -5.09
C GLY A 299 2.34 9.49 -5.43
N ALA A 300 2.71 8.52 -6.27
CA ALA A 300 1.84 7.42 -6.71
C ALA A 300 1.99 6.13 -5.86
N GLY A 301 2.78 6.19 -4.78
CA GLY A 301 3.17 5.06 -3.94
C GLY A 301 2.19 4.69 -2.81
N ASN A 302 1.12 5.46 -2.58
CA ASN A 302 0.13 5.19 -1.53
C ASN A 302 -0.58 3.84 -1.79
N TRP A 303 -0.39 2.85 -0.90
CA TRP A 303 -0.85 1.48 -1.17
C TRP A 303 -2.38 1.38 -1.22
N PRO A 304 -3.13 1.94 -0.25
CA PRO A 304 -4.58 1.93 -0.33
C PRO A 304 -5.14 2.59 -1.58
N PHE A 305 -4.51 3.64 -2.12
CA PHE A 305 -4.98 4.32 -3.33
C PHE A 305 -4.82 3.45 -4.58
N ASN A 306 -3.73 2.68 -4.67
CA ASN A 306 -3.57 1.67 -5.73
C ASN A 306 -4.63 0.57 -5.63
N THR A 307 -4.91 0.07 -4.42
CA THR A 307 -6.00 -0.92 -4.22
C THR A 307 -7.38 -0.33 -4.52
N ALA A 308 -7.64 0.91 -4.12
CA ALA A 308 -8.92 1.55 -4.34
C ALA A 308 -9.17 1.80 -5.83
N TYR A 309 -8.14 2.21 -6.59
CA TYR A 309 -8.21 2.31 -8.05
C TYR A 309 -8.55 0.97 -8.69
N ALA A 310 -7.87 -0.12 -8.31
CA ALA A 310 -8.23 -1.46 -8.77
C ALA A 310 -9.67 -1.84 -8.41
N GLY A 311 -10.15 -1.44 -7.23
CA GLY A 311 -11.54 -1.56 -6.83
C GLY A 311 -12.53 -0.84 -7.76
N THR A 312 -12.15 0.29 -8.34
CA THR A 312 -12.99 1.00 -9.34
C THR A 312 -13.07 0.26 -10.68
N ARG A 313 -12.14 -0.67 -10.93
CA ARG A 313 -12.12 -1.54 -12.12
C ARG A 313 -12.92 -2.84 -11.93
N GLY A 314 -13.66 -2.97 -10.82
CA GLY A 314 -14.48 -4.14 -10.53
C GLY A 314 -13.72 -5.32 -9.92
N LEU A 315 -12.45 -5.14 -9.56
CA LEU A 315 -11.67 -6.13 -8.83
C LEU A 315 -11.84 -5.96 -7.32
N ASP A 316 -11.44 -6.97 -6.56
CA ASP A 316 -11.23 -6.86 -5.13
C ASP A 316 -9.75 -6.68 -4.85
N ALA A 317 -9.43 -5.67 -4.04
CA ALA A 317 -8.07 -5.36 -3.70
C ALA A 317 -7.92 -4.93 -2.24
N PHE A 318 -6.80 -5.31 -1.61
CA PHE A 318 -6.51 -4.96 -0.23
C PHE A 318 -5.00 -4.99 0.05
N VAL A 319 -4.59 -4.24 1.07
CA VAL A 319 -3.21 -4.23 1.56
C VAL A 319 -3.08 -5.24 2.69
N THR A 320 -2.01 -6.04 2.68
CA THR A 320 -1.67 -6.92 3.78
C THR A 320 -0.16 -7.11 3.95
N ARG A 321 0.26 -7.92 4.93
CA ARG A 321 1.62 -8.39 5.10
C ARG A 321 1.67 -9.91 5.03
N LEU A 322 2.70 -10.41 4.36
CA LEU A 322 3.03 -11.83 4.34
C LEU A 322 4.26 -12.07 5.21
N ARG A 323 4.33 -13.23 5.85
CA ARG A 323 5.45 -13.60 6.73
C ARG A 323 6.69 -14.06 5.97
N SER A 324 6.50 -14.55 4.75
CA SER A 324 7.56 -15.14 3.93
C SER A 324 7.08 -15.39 2.50
N LEU A 325 8.00 -15.77 1.62
CA LEU A 325 7.65 -16.25 0.28
C LEU A 325 6.85 -17.55 0.29
N THR A 326 6.90 -18.38 1.36
CA THR A 326 6.01 -19.55 1.49
C THR A 326 4.53 -19.15 1.43
N GLU A 327 4.17 -18.02 2.04
CA GLU A 327 2.81 -17.47 1.97
C GLU A 327 2.54 -16.86 0.58
N ALA A 328 3.51 -16.13 0.01
CA ALA A 328 3.39 -15.56 -1.34
C ALA A 328 3.15 -16.63 -2.43
N GLU A 329 3.80 -17.78 -2.31
CA GLU A 329 3.61 -18.94 -3.18
C GLU A 329 2.15 -19.44 -3.18
N GLN A 330 1.37 -19.26 -2.10
CA GLN A 330 -0.05 -19.65 -2.10
C GLN A 330 -0.89 -18.80 -3.05
N PHE A 331 -0.57 -17.51 -3.16
CA PHE A 331 -1.25 -16.60 -4.10
C PHE A 331 -0.87 -16.93 -5.55
N ILE A 332 0.41 -17.20 -5.82
CA ILE A 332 0.85 -17.62 -7.15
C ILE A 332 0.15 -18.92 -7.58
N LYS A 333 0.03 -19.92 -6.68
CA LYS A 333 -0.75 -21.14 -6.95
C LYS A 333 -2.21 -20.86 -7.28
N ALA A 334 -2.80 -19.84 -6.67
CA ALA A 334 -4.16 -19.39 -6.96
C ALA A 334 -4.27 -18.53 -8.24
N GLY A 335 -3.15 -18.26 -8.93
CA GLY A 335 -3.12 -17.43 -10.13
C GLY A 335 -3.13 -15.92 -9.84
N ILE A 336 -2.81 -15.52 -8.60
CA ILE A 336 -2.87 -14.13 -8.13
C ILE A 336 -1.44 -13.59 -7.98
N PRO A 337 -1.00 -12.64 -8.82
CA PRO A 337 0.26 -11.94 -8.62
C PRO A 337 0.18 -11.01 -7.42
N LEU A 338 1.33 -10.68 -6.83
CA LEU A 338 1.41 -9.85 -5.62
C LEU A 338 2.28 -8.64 -5.89
N VAL A 339 1.81 -7.43 -5.58
CA VAL A 339 2.70 -6.26 -5.60
C VAL A 339 3.36 -6.12 -4.25
N ALA A 340 4.68 -6.28 -4.19
CA ALA A 340 5.48 -6.28 -2.98
C ALA A 340 6.26 -4.98 -2.83
N SER A 341 6.36 -4.48 -1.59
CA SER A 341 7.16 -3.31 -1.23
C SER A 341 8.56 -3.72 -0.78
N LEU A 342 9.61 -3.24 -1.43
CA LEU A 342 10.99 -3.57 -1.09
C LEU A 342 11.80 -2.31 -0.77
N SER A 343 12.89 -2.52 -0.04
CA SER A 343 13.91 -1.50 0.24
C SER A 343 15.25 -2.22 0.32
N PHE A 344 16.25 -1.73 -0.40
CA PHE A 344 17.55 -2.38 -0.50
C PHE A 344 18.61 -1.42 -1.04
N THR A 345 19.84 -1.59 -0.56
CA THR A 345 21.03 -1.10 -1.24
C THR A 345 21.35 -1.98 -2.45
N LYS A 346 22.17 -1.47 -3.37
CA LYS A 346 22.53 -2.18 -4.61
C LYS A 346 23.14 -3.56 -4.39
N ASP A 347 23.84 -3.76 -3.27
CA ASP A 347 24.51 -5.01 -2.96
C ASP A 347 23.60 -6.01 -2.23
N GLU A 348 22.51 -5.55 -1.61
CA GLU A 348 21.54 -6.39 -0.88
C GLU A 348 20.59 -7.16 -1.81
N LEU A 349 20.35 -6.65 -3.03
CA LEU A 349 19.60 -7.36 -4.07
C LEU A 349 20.43 -7.51 -5.35
N PRO A 350 21.38 -8.47 -5.39
CA PRO A 350 22.22 -8.70 -6.56
C PRO A 350 21.38 -8.96 -7.81
N GLY A 351 21.77 -8.32 -8.91
CA GLY A 351 21.05 -8.36 -10.17
C GLY A 351 20.19 -7.12 -10.41
N ALA A 352 19.64 -6.48 -9.38
CA ALA A 352 18.73 -5.33 -9.59
C ALA A 352 19.44 -4.17 -10.33
N GLY A 353 20.69 -3.89 -9.99
CA GLY A 353 21.51 -2.87 -10.66
C GLY A 353 21.41 -1.46 -10.06
N TYR A 354 20.49 -1.26 -9.11
CA TYR A 354 20.22 -0.02 -8.39
C TYR A 354 19.96 -0.31 -6.90
N GLY A 355 19.82 0.74 -6.09
CA GLY A 355 19.33 0.65 -4.71
C GLY A 355 18.21 1.68 -4.48
N THR A 356 17.38 1.44 -3.48
CA THR A 356 16.17 2.23 -3.20
C THR A 356 15.80 2.18 -1.73
N ASN A 357 15.22 3.28 -1.22
CA ASN A 357 14.62 3.32 0.12
C ASN A 357 13.18 2.79 0.14
N GLY A 358 12.55 2.64 -1.04
CA GLY A 358 11.19 2.13 -1.20
C GLY A 358 10.89 1.92 -2.68
N HIS A 359 10.46 0.72 -3.05
CA HIS A 359 10.14 0.36 -4.43
C HIS A 359 9.08 -0.73 -4.48
N LEU A 360 8.19 -0.67 -5.47
CA LEU A 360 7.13 -1.65 -5.66
C LEU A 360 7.40 -2.46 -6.92
N MET A 361 7.32 -3.78 -6.82
CA MET A 361 7.41 -4.70 -7.95
C MET A 361 6.43 -5.85 -7.81
N VAL A 362 6.11 -6.53 -8.92
CA VAL A 362 5.11 -7.60 -8.94
C VAL A 362 5.80 -8.95 -8.82
N ILE A 363 5.55 -9.72 -7.77
CA ILE A 363 5.87 -11.14 -7.71
C ILE A 363 4.92 -11.86 -8.67
N VAL A 364 5.49 -12.45 -9.72
CA VAL A 364 4.74 -13.17 -10.76
C VAL A 364 4.98 -14.67 -10.71
N GLY A 365 5.98 -15.13 -9.95
CA GLY A 365 6.22 -16.55 -9.82
C GLY A 365 7.55 -16.93 -9.20
N PHE A 366 7.93 -18.17 -9.43
CA PHE A 366 9.15 -18.78 -8.88
C PHE A 366 9.79 -19.72 -9.90
N THR A 367 11.12 -19.74 -9.93
CA THR A 367 11.87 -20.73 -10.71
C THR A 367 11.67 -22.14 -10.15
N PRO A 368 12.06 -23.21 -10.88
CA PRO A 368 12.01 -24.58 -10.36
C PRO A 368 12.84 -24.80 -9.08
N THR A 369 13.80 -23.92 -8.79
CA THR A 369 14.65 -23.95 -7.60
C THR A 369 14.22 -22.97 -6.51
N GLY A 370 13.13 -22.22 -6.72
CA GLY A 370 12.52 -21.36 -5.70
C GLY A 370 13.00 -19.92 -5.65
N ASP A 371 13.81 -19.49 -6.61
CA ASP A 371 14.16 -18.08 -6.80
C ASP A 371 12.95 -17.30 -7.31
N VAL A 372 12.85 -16.02 -6.93
CA VAL A 372 11.64 -15.21 -7.14
C VAL A 372 11.67 -14.62 -8.54
N VAL A 373 10.63 -14.88 -9.33
CA VAL A 373 10.41 -14.22 -10.62
C VAL A 373 9.48 -13.04 -10.39
N VAL A 374 9.95 -11.86 -10.77
CA VAL A 374 9.21 -10.60 -10.60
C VAL A 374 9.12 -9.83 -11.91
N ASN A 375 8.09 -9.01 -12.04
CA ASN A 375 8.11 -7.86 -12.95
C ASN A 375 8.53 -6.63 -12.12
N ASP A 376 9.80 -6.22 -12.28
CA ASP A 376 10.40 -5.05 -11.64
C ASP A 376 10.29 -3.83 -12.57
N PRO A 377 9.42 -2.86 -12.29
CA PRO A 377 9.18 -1.74 -13.20
C PRO A 377 10.40 -0.82 -13.37
N ALA A 378 11.35 -0.83 -12.43
CA ALA A 378 12.61 -0.08 -12.50
C ALA A 378 13.81 -0.98 -12.85
N SER A 379 13.57 -2.19 -13.37
CA SER A 379 14.60 -3.21 -13.60
C SER A 379 15.83 -2.63 -14.33
N HIS A 380 16.98 -2.68 -13.65
CA HIS A 380 18.27 -2.18 -14.11
C HIS A 380 18.32 -0.68 -14.51
N LEU A 381 17.27 0.09 -14.20
CA LEU A 381 17.06 1.47 -14.68
C LEU A 381 17.10 1.57 -16.22
N ILE A 382 16.59 0.55 -16.91
CA ILE A 382 16.54 0.50 -18.38
C ILE A 382 15.12 0.84 -18.87
N LYS A 383 15.03 1.77 -19.82
CA LYS A 383 13.81 2.18 -20.53
C LYS A 383 13.33 1.12 -21.52
N SER A 384 12.96 -0.06 -21.01
CA SER A 384 12.46 -1.17 -21.84
C SER A 384 11.62 -2.15 -21.05
N ASN A 385 10.43 -2.43 -21.57
CA ASN A 385 9.52 -3.45 -21.04
C ASN A 385 10.16 -4.85 -21.04
N ASP A 386 11.04 -5.14 -21.99
CA ASP A 386 11.70 -6.45 -22.10
C ASP A 386 12.65 -6.75 -20.94
N GLN A 387 13.07 -5.73 -20.18
CA GLN A 387 13.97 -5.89 -19.02
C GLN A 387 13.22 -6.06 -17.69
N VAL A 388 11.92 -5.79 -17.67
CA VAL A 388 11.11 -5.74 -16.45
C VAL A 388 10.99 -7.10 -15.78
N ARG A 389 10.81 -8.18 -16.56
CA ARG A 389 10.75 -9.52 -15.99
C ARG A 389 12.15 -10.00 -15.62
N THR A 390 12.40 -10.18 -14.33
CA THR A 390 13.69 -10.55 -13.78
C THR A 390 13.55 -11.61 -12.69
N THR A 391 14.66 -12.26 -12.36
CA THR A 391 14.71 -13.29 -11.32
C THR A 391 15.73 -12.91 -10.27
N TYR A 392 15.30 -12.90 -9.02
CA TYR A 392 16.16 -12.61 -7.87
C TYR A 392 16.34 -13.83 -6.99
N ASN A 393 17.53 -13.96 -6.41
CA ASN A 393 17.80 -15.00 -5.43
C ASN A 393 16.79 -14.92 -4.28
N ARG A 394 16.22 -16.06 -3.90
CA ARG A 394 15.19 -16.14 -2.84
C ARG A 394 15.59 -15.46 -1.54
N GLN A 395 16.80 -15.75 -1.05
CA GLN A 395 17.28 -15.22 0.23
C GLN A 395 17.49 -13.71 0.15
N ALA A 396 18.12 -13.23 -0.92
CA ALA A 396 18.33 -11.79 -1.12
C ALA A 396 16.99 -11.05 -1.18
N PHE A 397 16.03 -11.57 -1.95
CA PHE A 397 14.69 -10.99 -2.05
C PHE A 397 13.96 -10.95 -0.70
N GLU A 398 13.94 -12.04 0.07
CA GLU A 398 13.30 -12.05 1.39
C GLU A 398 13.94 -11.07 2.37
N ASN A 399 15.26 -10.92 2.32
CA ASN A 399 15.96 -9.96 3.17
C ASN A 399 15.77 -8.51 2.72
N ALA A 400 15.54 -8.24 1.43
CA ALA A 400 15.15 -6.93 0.91
C ALA A 400 13.66 -6.58 1.15
N TRP A 401 12.82 -7.58 1.43
CA TRP A 401 11.37 -7.43 1.57
C TRP A 401 10.90 -7.46 3.03
N ILE A 402 11.20 -8.54 3.77
CA ILE A 402 10.57 -8.84 5.07
C ILE A 402 11.12 -7.98 6.23
N PRO A 403 12.44 -7.81 6.43
CA PRO A 403 12.99 -6.91 7.44
C PRO A 403 12.60 -5.44 7.27
N HIS A 404 12.52 -4.96 6.03
CA HIS A 404 12.40 -3.52 5.75
C HIS A 404 10.95 -3.06 5.61
N SER A 405 10.17 -3.68 4.73
CA SER A 405 8.76 -3.32 4.54
C SER A 405 7.81 -4.02 5.52
N GLY A 406 8.33 -5.01 6.26
CA GLY A 406 7.52 -5.89 7.08
C GLY A 406 6.75 -6.96 6.30
N GLY A 407 7.12 -7.19 5.03
CA GLY A 407 6.42 -8.13 4.15
C GLY A 407 5.15 -7.54 3.53
N ILE A 408 5.05 -6.22 3.42
CA ILE A 408 3.90 -5.55 2.81
C ILE A 408 3.73 -6.03 1.37
N VAL A 409 2.47 -6.34 1.04
CA VAL A 409 1.98 -6.52 -0.32
C VAL A 409 0.62 -5.84 -0.45
N TYR A 410 0.23 -5.54 -1.68
CA TYR A 410 -1.19 -5.46 -1.98
C TYR A 410 -1.61 -6.55 -2.96
N VAL A 411 -2.79 -7.08 -2.69
CA VAL A 411 -3.44 -8.15 -3.43
C VAL A 411 -4.49 -7.51 -4.31
N ILE A 412 -4.52 -7.88 -5.58
CA ILE A 412 -5.56 -7.50 -6.54
C ILE A 412 -6.01 -8.80 -7.22
N HIS A 413 -7.31 -9.09 -7.16
CA HIS A 413 -7.87 -10.29 -7.77
C HIS A 413 -9.33 -10.07 -8.19
N PRO A 414 -9.82 -10.78 -9.22
CA PRO A 414 -11.24 -10.79 -9.51
C PRO A 414 -12.00 -11.62 -8.46
N THR A 415 -13.25 -11.26 -8.20
CA THR A 415 -14.15 -12.01 -7.30
C THR A 415 -14.35 -13.47 -7.72
N SER A 416 -14.12 -13.79 -9.00
CA SER A 416 -14.16 -15.16 -9.54
C SER A 416 -12.96 -16.01 -9.16
N THR A 417 -11.84 -15.41 -8.74
CA THR A 417 -10.64 -16.11 -8.29
C THR A 417 -10.60 -16.07 -6.76
N PRO A 418 -10.85 -17.19 -6.08
CA PRO A 418 -10.84 -17.22 -4.62
C PRO A 418 -9.43 -17.00 -4.08
N LEU A 419 -9.33 -16.31 -2.94
CA LEU A 419 -8.10 -16.23 -2.17
C LEU A 419 -7.67 -17.63 -1.69
N PRO A 420 -6.36 -17.90 -1.56
CA PRO A 420 -5.89 -19.15 -0.98
C PRO A 420 -6.33 -19.26 0.49
N PRO A 421 -6.46 -20.48 1.04
CA PRO A 421 -6.73 -20.66 2.47
C PRO A 421 -5.73 -19.88 3.33
N HIS A 422 -6.24 -19.08 4.26
CA HIS A 422 -5.40 -18.31 5.17
C HIS A 422 -4.73 -19.23 6.21
N PRO A 423 -3.56 -18.85 6.75
CA PRO A 423 -2.92 -19.56 7.84
C PRO A 423 -3.74 -19.43 9.14
N THR A 424 -3.32 -20.15 10.19
CA THR A 424 -4.00 -20.15 11.50
C THR A 424 -4.19 -18.73 12.06
N GLN A 425 -3.16 -17.90 11.97
CA GLN A 425 -3.29 -16.47 12.21
C GLN A 425 -3.57 -15.77 10.87
N ALA A 426 -4.85 -15.61 10.56
CA ALA A 426 -5.32 -15.05 9.30
C ALA A 426 -4.73 -13.65 9.04
N ASN A 427 -4.01 -13.52 7.93
CA ASN A 427 -3.44 -12.27 7.43
C ASN A 427 -3.90 -11.95 6.00
N TRP A 428 -4.97 -12.58 5.52
CA TRP A 428 -5.73 -12.15 4.34
C TRP A 428 -7.11 -12.80 4.36
#